data_AF-A0A6L5FB12-F1
#
_entry.id   AF-A0A6L5FB12-F1
#
_cell.length_a   1.000
_cell.length_b   1.000
_cell.length_c   1.000
_cell.angle_alpha   90.00
_cell.angle_beta   90.00
_cell.angle_gamma   90.00
#
_symmetry.space_group_name_H-M   'P 1'
#
loop_
_entity.id
_entity.type
_entity.pdbx_description
1 polymer ?
#
loop_
_entity_poly.entity_id
_entity_poly.type
_entity_poly.pdbx_seq_one_letter_code
_entity_poly.pdbx_strand_id
1 'polypeptide(L)' 'VVPADVGKVVAEEVIELGWDNVWLQPGAESPDLIDVLREAGISTIHDDCIMVQVNQIPG' A
#
# COMPACT_ATOMS: atom_id res chain seq x y z
N VAL A 1 10.33 -5.09 0.90
CA VAL A 1 9.95 -3.73 1.32
C VAL A 1 10.68 -2.77 0.41
N VAL A 2 9.93 -1.90 -0.26
CA VAL A 2 10.47 -0.89 -1.18
C VAL A 2 10.51 0.43 -0.40
N PRO A 3 11.61 1.22 -0.47
CA PRO A 3 11.68 2.50 0.23
C PRO A 3 10.58 3.48 -0.20
N ALA A 4 10.10 4.32 0.72
CA ALA A 4 8.99 5.25 0.47
C ALA A 4 9.18 6.18 -0.75
N ASP A 5 10.43 6.53 -1.09
CA ASP A 5 10.75 7.37 -2.26
C ASP A 5 10.37 6.70 -3.60
N VAL A 6 10.35 5.36 -3.64
CA VAL A 6 9.89 4.58 -4.79
C VAL A 6 8.37 4.38 -4.75
N GLY A 7 7.73 4.66 -3.62
CA GLY A 7 6.28 4.53 -3.41
C GLY A 7 5.45 5.40 -4.37
N LYS A 8 5.96 6.57 -4.80
CA LYS A 8 5.26 7.42 -5.79
C LYS A 8 5.14 6.75 -7.16
N VAL A 9 6.20 6.10 -7.63
CA VAL A 9 6.18 5.36 -8.91
C VAL A 9 5.18 4.19 -8.81
N VAL A 10 5.17 3.51 -7.67
CA VAL A 10 4.20 2.43 -7.42
C VAL A 10 2.77 2.97 -7.37
N ALA A 11 2.52 4.14 -6.78
CA ALA A 11 1.18 4.74 -6.77
C ALA A 11 0.70 5.10 -8.17
N GLU A 12 1.56 5.68 -9.01
CA GLU A 12 1.25 5.97 -10.41
C GLU A 12 0.90 4.69 -11.18
N GLU A 13 1.70 3.63 -11.04
CA GLU A 13 1.43 2.33 -11.67
C GLU A 13 0.12 1.69 -11.18
N VAL A 14 -0.16 1.75 -9.88
CA VAL A 14 -1.40 1.24 -9.29
C VAL A 14 -2.62 1.96 -9.86
N ILE A 15 -2.55 3.29 -9.97
CA ILE A 15 -3.62 4.12 -10.54
C ILE A 15 -3.81 3.80 -12.02
N GLU A 16 -2.73 3.75 -12.80
CA GLU A 16 -2.78 3.48 -14.25
C GLU A 16 -3.35 2.09 -14.57
N LEU A 17 -2.99 1.09 -13.77
CA LEU A 17 -3.46 -0.27 -13.93
C LEU A 17 -4.88 -0.50 -13.38
N GLY A 18 -5.46 0.50 -12.70
CA GLY A 18 -6.83 0.46 -12.21
C GLY A 18 -7.05 -0.49 -11.02
N TRP A 19 -6.09 -0.58 -10.10
CA TRP A 19 -6.23 -1.39 -8.90
C TRP A 19 -7.10 -0.68 -7.86
N ASP A 20 -8.01 -1.43 -7.24
CA ASP A 20 -8.90 -0.89 -6.21
C ASP A 20 -8.27 -0.84 -4.81
N ASN A 21 -7.26 -1.70 -4.56
CA ASN A 21 -6.70 -1.92 -3.22
C ASN A 21 -5.17 -2.02 -3.26
N VAL A 22 -4.51 -1.40 -2.28
CA VAL A 22 -3.06 -1.46 -2.07
C VAL A 22 -2.75 -1.83 -0.61
N TRP A 23 -1.72 -2.62 -0.39
CA TRP A 23 -1.19 -2.90 0.94
C TRP A 23 0.27 -2.46 1.04
N LEU A 24 0.51 -1.40 1.81
CA LEU A 24 1.84 -0.91 2.16
C LEU A 24 2.36 -1.70 3.36
N GLN A 25 3.40 -2.52 3.14
CA GLN A 25 4.07 -3.21 4.25
C GLN A 25 4.77 -2.19 5.17
N PRO A 26 4.89 -2.48 6.49
CA PRO A 26 5.48 -1.53 7.44
C PRO A 26 6.85 -1.03 6.99
N GLY A 27 7.02 0.29 6.96
CA GLY A 27 8.21 0.99 6.47
C GLY A 27 8.22 1.30 4.97
N ALA A 28 7.16 0.99 4.23
CA ALA A 28 6.97 1.40 2.83
C ALA A 28 6.05 2.62 2.69
N GLU A 29 5.37 3.01 3.75
CA GLU A 29 4.42 4.13 3.81
C GLU A 29 5.09 5.49 3.99
N SER A 30 4.44 6.53 3.47
CA SER A 30 4.67 7.92 3.81
C SER A 30 3.35 8.68 3.78
N PRO A 31 3.21 9.80 4.51
CA PRO A 31 1.98 10.61 4.48
C PRO A 31 1.58 11.02 3.06
N ASP A 32 2.53 11.52 2.27
CA ASP A 32 2.31 11.92 0.87
C ASP A 32 1.80 10.76 0.00
N LEU A 33 2.33 9.55 0.17
CA LEU A 33 1.92 8.37 -0.59
C LEU A 33 0.47 7.97 -0.26
N ILE A 34 0.13 7.96 1.03
CA ILE A 34 -1.22 7.62 1.50
C ILE A 34 -2.23 8.66 0.97
N ASP A 35 -1.88 9.94 0.97
CA ASP A 35 -2.73 11.00 0.45
C ASP A 35 -3.00 10.84 -1.05
N VAL A 36 -1.97 10.56 -1.86
CA VAL A 36 -2.12 10.32 -3.31
C VAL A 36 -3.05 9.14 -3.60
N LEU A 37 -2.83 7.99 -2.94
CA LEU A 37 -3.66 6.81 -3.13
C LEU A 37 -5.12 7.06 -2.71
N ARG A 38 -5.32 7.77 -1.59
CA ARG A 38 -6.65 8.15 -1.11
C ARG A 38 -7.37 9.08 -2.07
N GLU A 39 -6.69 10.10 -2.61
CA GLU A 39 -7.26 11.04 -3.58
C GLU A 39 -7.63 10.35 -4.90
N ALA A 40 -6.87 9.32 -5.28
CA ALA A 40 -7.18 8.47 -6.42
C ALA A 40 -8.32 7.46 -6.16
N GLY A 41 -8.89 7.42 -4.94
CA GLY A 41 -9.98 6.52 -4.58
C GLY A 41 -9.54 5.08 -4.28
N ILE A 42 -8.24 4.85 -4.07
CA ILE A 42 -7.67 3.53 -3.81
C ILE A 42 -7.76 3.22 -2.32
N SER A 43 -8.34 2.06 -1.98
CA SER A 43 -8.32 1.57 -0.60
C SER A 43 -6.92 1.14 -0.21
N THR A 44 -6.38 1.72 0.84
CA THR A 44 -4.98 1.47 1.24
C THR A 44 -4.93 0.88 2.64
N ILE A 45 -4.31 -0.30 2.78
CA ILE A 45 -3.92 -0.90 4.05
C ILE A 45 -2.50 -0.44 4.36
N HIS A 46 -2.30 0.16 5.53
CA HIS A 46 -0.99 0.54 6.08
C HIS A 46 -0.93 0.16 7.57
N ASP A 47 0.25 0.22 8.18
CA ASP A 47 0.51 -0.19 9.58
C ASP A 47 0.22 -1.67 9.90
N ASP A 48 0.11 -2.51 8.87
CA ASP A 48 -0.19 -3.94 9.02
C ASP A 48 0.78 -4.82 8.24
N CYS A 49 1.20 -5.93 8.84
CA CYS A 49 2.17 -6.85 8.27
C CYS A 49 1.47 -8.08 7.69
N ILE A 50 1.67 -8.35 6.39
CA ILE A 50 1.03 -9.48 5.71
C ILE A 50 1.41 -10.82 6.36
N MET A 51 2.65 -10.94 6.82
CA MET A 51 3.15 -12.16 7.46
C MET A 51 2.39 -12.46 8.76
N VAL A 52 2.04 -11.41 9.52
CA VAL A 52 1.28 -11.55 10.77
C VAL A 52 -0.17 -11.92 10.46
N GLN A 53 -0.79 -11.22 9.50
CA GLN A 53 -2.19 -11.47 9.12
C GLN A 53 -2.40 -12.87 8.55
N VAL A 54 -1.52 -13.33 7.65
CA VAL A 54 -1.62 -14.67 7.06
C VAL A 54 -1.43 -15.75 8.13
N ASN A 55 -0.58 -15.53 9.13
CA ASN A 55 -0.41 -16.47 10.25
C ASN A 55 -1.60 -16.49 11.23
N GLN A 56 -2.52 -15.54 11.15
CA GLN A 56 -3.75 -15.51 11.96
C GLN A 56 -4.91 -16.28 11.31
N ILE A 57 -4.80 -16.64 10.03
CA ILE A 57 -5.82 -17.41 9.32
C ILE A 57 -5.77 -18.86 9.84
N PRO A 58 -6.83 -19.39 10.48
CA PRO A 58 -6.87 -20.79 10.86
C PRO A 58 -6.81 -21.67 9.61
N GLY A 59 -5.91 -22.66 9.62
CA GLY A 59 -5.78 -23.66 8.56
C GLY A 59 -6.95 -24.64 8.49
#